data_AF-A0A7J2J586-F1
#
_entry.id   AF-A0A7J2J586-F1
#
_cell.length_a   1.000
_cell.length_b   1.000
_cell.length_c   1.000
_cell.angle_alpha   90.00
_cell.angle_beta   90.00
_cell.angle_gamma   90.00
#
_symmetry.space_group_name_H-M   'P 1'
#
loop_
_entity.id
_entity.type
_entity.pdbx_description
1 polymer ?
#
loop_
_entity_poly.entity_id
_entity_poly.type
_entity_poly.pdbx_seq_one_letter_code
_entity_poly.pdbx_strand_id
1 'polypeptide(L)'
;MRDIGIQIEPPDEECNDENCPFHGSLPVRGRVLEGIVVSAKMRKSAIVKREYYKYVRKYERYEKRTSKIPAHNPPCINAREGDRVLIMET
;
A
#
# COMPACT_ATOMS: atom_id res chain seq x y z
N MET A 1 3.38 -4.33 -20.38
CA MET A 1 3.55 -4.45 -18.93
C MET A 1 4.95 -4.03 -18.55
N ARG A 2 5.08 -3.16 -17.55
CA ARG A 2 6.38 -2.67 -17.07
C ARG A 2 6.83 -3.51 -15.88
N ASP A 3 8.08 -3.96 -15.89
CA ASP A 3 8.68 -4.66 -14.76
C ASP A 3 9.04 -3.62 -13.69
N ILE A 4 8.48 -3.80 -12.47
CA ILE A 4 8.67 -2.89 -11.33
C ILE A 4 9.89 -3.33 -10.48
N GLY A 5 10.59 -4.40 -10.88
CA GLY A 5 11.73 -4.96 -10.15
C GLY A 5 11.34 -5.79 -8.93
N ILE A 6 10.08 -6.24 -8.85
CA ILE A 6 9.56 -7.12 -7.79
C ILE A 6 8.86 -8.32 -8.41
N GLN A 7 9.06 -9.49 -7.79
CA GLN A 7 8.38 -10.73 -8.15
C GLN A 7 6.93 -10.73 -7.62
N ILE A 8 6.07 -9.92 -8.23
CA ILE A 8 4.62 -9.90 -7.98
C ILE A 8 3.89 -10.14 -9.30
N GLU A 9 2.81 -10.92 -9.23
CA GLU A 9 1.92 -11.13 -10.38
C GLU A 9 1.23 -9.81 -10.73
N PRO A 10 1.31 -9.36 -12.00
CA PRO A 10 0.65 -8.14 -12.43
C PRO A 10 -0.88 -8.31 -12.41
N PRO A 11 -1.64 -7.22 -12.25
CA PRO A 11 -3.09 -7.27 -12.31
C PRO A 11 -3.57 -7.67 -13.72
N ASP A 12 -4.68 -8.43 -13.78
CA ASP A 12 -5.31 -8.87 -15.04
C ASP A 12 -5.96 -7.72 -15.81
N GLU A 13 -6.38 -6.65 -15.13
CA GLU A 13 -7.07 -5.50 -15.72
C GLU A 13 -6.10 -4.40 -16.18
N GLU A 14 -6.30 -3.92 -17.41
CA GLU A 14 -5.56 -2.78 -17.95
C GLU A 14 -6.10 -1.45 -17.39
N CYS A 15 -5.19 -0.52 -17.11
CA CYS A 15 -5.53 0.78 -16.54
C CYS A 15 -4.88 1.93 -17.30
N ASN A 16 -5.68 2.98 -17.59
CA ASN A 16 -5.23 4.21 -18.26
C ASN A 16 -4.80 5.32 -17.27
N ASP A 17 -4.33 4.97 -16.07
CA ASP A 17 -3.91 5.95 -15.06
C ASP A 17 -2.40 6.17 -15.14
N GLU A 18 -1.98 7.43 -15.32
CA GLU A 18 -0.57 7.82 -15.35
C GLU A 18 0.14 7.51 -14.03
N ASN A 19 -0.59 7.55 -12.92
CA ASN A 19 -0.08 7.26 -11.58
C ASN A 19 -0.12 5.76 -11.23
N CYS A 20 -0.40 4.88 -12.20
CA CYS A 20 -0.32 3.44 -11.98
C CYS A 20 1.12 2.95 -12.17
N PRO A 21 1.67 2.14 -11.24
CA PRO A 21 3.04 1.63 -11.38
C PRO A 21 3.21 0.59 -12.51
N PHE A 22 2.15 -0.13 -12.88
CA PHE A 22 2.20 -1.18 -13.91
C PHE A 22 2.00 -0.66 -15.34
N HIS A 23 1.04 0.27 -15.50
CA HIS A 23 0.59 0.78 -16.81
C HIS A 23 1.00 2.24 -17.08
N GLY A 24 1.35 2.98 -16.02
CA GLY A 24 1.69 4.39 -16.09
C GLY A 24 3.19 4.68 -16.07
N SER A 25 3.52 5.94 -15.76
CA SER A 25 4.89 6.45 -15.72
C SER A 25 5.49 6.45 -14.31
N LEU A 26 4.67 6.19 -13.30
CA LEU A 26 5.00 6.30 -11.88
C LEU A 26 6.16 5.35 -11.48
N PRO A 27 7.33 5.88 -11.10
CA PRO A 27 8.45 5.06 -10.66
C PRO A 27 8.23 4.62 -9.20
N VAL A 28 8.44 3.33 -8.94
CA VAL A 28 8.34 2.78 -7.58
C VAL A 28 9.73 2.62 -6.99
N ARG A 29 9.93 3.01 -5.73
CA ARG A 29 11.25 2.98 -5.06
C ARG A 29 11.12 2.80 -3.56
N GLY A 30 12.26 2.64 -2.89
CA GLY A 30 12.31 2.70 -1.42
C GLY A 30 11.72 1.47 -0.74
N ARG A 31 10.86 1.69 0.26
CA ARG A 31 10.40 0.64 1.17
C ARG A 31 9.09 0.00 0.73
N VAL A 32 9.02 -1.31 0.90
CA VAL A 32 7.80 -2.11 0.75
C VAL A 32 7.19 -2.32 2.13
N LEU A 33 5.90 -2.01 2.27
CA LEU A 33 5.15 -2.14 3.51
C LEU A 33 3.87 -2.94 3.29
N GLU A 34 3.62 -3.89 4.17
CA GLU A 34 2.34 -4.60 4.22
C GLU A 34 1.38 -3.92 5.20
N GLY A 35 0.09 -3.86 4.85
CA GLY A 35 -0.95 -3.35 5.74
C GLY A 35 -2.36 -3.79 5.33
N ILE A 36 -3.35 -3.36 6.10
CA ILE A 36 -4.76 -3.68 5.86
C ILE A 36 -5.50 -2.41 5.45
N VAL A 37 -6.30 -2.48 4.39
CA VAL A 37 -7.13 -1.36 3.95
C VAL A 37 -8.25 -1.12 4.97
N VAL A 38 -8.28 0.08 5.55
CA VAL A 38 -9.34 0.49 6.49
C VAL A 38 -10.44 1.27 5.79
N SER A 39 -10.10 2.05 4.78
CA SER A 39 -11.14 2.71 3.98
C SER A 39 -10.71 2.91 2.54
N ALA A 40 -11.63 2.62 1.62
CA ALA A 40 -11.47 2.81 0.18
C ALA A 40 -12.55 3.75 -0.39
N LYS A 41 -13.11 4.64 0.44
CA LYS A 41 -14.20 5.56 0.04
C LYS A 41 -13.74 6.70 -0.88
N MET A 42 -12.44 7.01 -0.87
CA MET A 42 -11.89 8.08 -1.68
C MET A 42 -11.66 7.61 -3.11
N ARG A 43 -11.97 8.46 -4.09
CA ARG A 43 -11.73 8.14 -5.50
C ARG A 43 -10.22 7.94 -5.72
N LYS A 44 -9.83 6.76 -6.18
CA LYS A 44 -8.43 6.37 -6.47
C LYS A 44 -7.48 6.45 -5.26
N SER A 45 -7.99 6.40 -4.03
CA SER A 45 -7.12 6.36 -2.85
C SER A 45 -7.66 5.41 -1.79
N ALA A 46 -6.75 4.75 -1.10
CA ALA A 46 -7.05 3.85 0.01
C ALA A 46 -6.26 4.28 1.24
N ILE A 47 -6.89 4.20 2.41
CA ILE A 47 -6.23 4.40 3.70
C ILE A 47 -5.84 3.03 4.22
N VAL A 48 -4.54 2.81 4.36
CA VAL A 48 -4.00 1.54 4.83
C VAL A 48 -3.44 1.67 6.22
N LYS A 49 -3.83 0.73 7.07
CA LYS A 49 -3.45 0.68 8.47
C LYS A 49 -2.37 -0.36 8.66
N ARG A 50 -1.33 0.06 9.39
CA ARG A 50 -0.28 -0.82 9.88
C ARG A 50 -0.21 -0.75 11.39
N GLU A 51 -0.24 -1.92 12.02
CA GLU A 51 -0.05 -2.07 13.46
C GLU A 51 1.37 -2.56 13.72
N TYR A 52 2.06 -1.96 14.69
CA TYR A 52 3.38 -2.41 15.12
C TYR A 52 3.56 -2.18 16.62
N TYR A 53 4.46 -2.94 17.23
CA TYR A 53 4.80 -2.80 18.63
C TYR A 53 6.04 -1.91 18.77
N LYS A 54 5.94 -0.89 19.63
CA LYS A 54 7.08 -0.05 20.00
C LYS A 54 7.56 -0.40 21.40
N TYR A 55 8.84 -0.68 21.55
CA TYR A 55 9.44 -0.94 22.85
C TYR A 55 9.65 0.35 23.66
N VAL A 56 9.18 0.37 24.90
CA VAL A 56 9.34 1.48 25.85
C VAL A 56 10.40 1.12 26.88
N ARG A 57 11.61 1.63 26.67
CA ARG A 57 12.81 1.26 27.45
C ARG A 57 12.64 1.41 28.97
N LYS A 58 11.98 2.49 29.44
CA LYS A 58 11.78 2.75 30.87
C LYS A 58 10.97 1.66 31.59
N TYR A 59 10.01 1.05 30.89
CA TYR A 59 9.09 0.08 31.47
C TYR A 59 9.34 -1.36 30.98
N GLU A 60 10.34 -1.53 30.11
CA GLU A 60 10.68 -2.81 29.48
C GLU A 60 9.47 -3.52 28.86
N ARG A 61 8.55 -2.73 28.29
CA ARG A 61 7.26 -3.20 27.75
C ARG A 61 7.05 -2.70 26.33
N TYR A 62 6.16 -3.38 25.60
CA TYR A 62 5.74 -2.98 24.27
C TYR A 62 4.39 -2.25 24.29
N GLU A 63 4.30 -1.13 23.59
CA GLU A 63 3.04 -0.46 23.30
C GLU A 63 2.59 -0.77 21.86
N LYS A 64 1.30 -1.06 21.67
CA LYS A 64 0.73 -1.24 20.34
C LYS A 64 0.50 0.13 19.71
N ARG A 65 1.13 0.39 18.57
CA ARG A 65 0.94 1.61 17.77
C ARG A 65 0.25 1.28 16.45
N THR A 66 -0.54 2.25 16.00
CA THR A 66 -1.21 2.21 14.71
C THR A 66 -0.75 3.39 13.87
N SER A 67 -0.34 3.12 12.64
CA SER A 67 -0.08 4.14 11.62
C SER A 67 -1.07 3.97 10.47
N LYS A 68 -1.61 5.09 9.99
CA LYS A 68 -2.45 5.15 8.79
C LYS A 68 -1.63 5.80 7.68
N ILE A 69 -1.55 5.16 6.53
CA ILE A 69 -0.78 5.60 5.38
C ILE A 69 -1.77 5.74 4.22
N PRO A 70 -1.92 6.93 3.62
CA PRO A 70 -2.67 7.08 2.39
C PRO A 70 -1.88 6.47 1.23
N ALA A 71 -2.54 5.66 0.42
CA ALA A 71 -1.97 5.04 -0.77
C ALA A 71 -2.85 5.31 -1.99
N HIS A 72 -2.22 5.42 -3.16
CA HIS A 72 -2.92 5.49 -4.43
C HIS A 72 -3.53 4.12 -4.76
N ASN A 73 -4.80 4.09 -5.13
CA ASN A 73 -5.52 2.86 -5.52
C ASN A 73 -5.94 2.98 -6.99
N PRO A 74 -5.13 2.47 -7.94
CA PRO A 74 -5.50 2.51 -9.35
C PRO A 74 -6.68 1.55 -9.62
N PRO A 75 -7.50 1.81 -10.66
CA PRO A 75 -8.66 0.98 -10.97
C PRO A 75 -8.31 -0.47 -11.32
N CYS A 76 -7.08 -0.77 -11.76
CA CYS A 76 -6.64 -2.14 -12.04
C CYS A 76 -6.45 -3.02 -10.79
N ILE A 77 -6.24 -2.43 -9.60
CA ILE A 77 -6.05 -3.19 -8.35
C ILE A 77 -7.34 -3.17 -7.51
N ASN A 78 -8.08 -2.06 -7.56
CA ASN A 78 -9.39 -1.88 -6.92
C ASN A 78 -9.50 -2.48 -5.51
N ALA A 79 -8.55 -2.13 -4.64
CA ALA A 79 -8.50 -2.66 -3.28
C ALA A 79 -9.73 -2.23 -2.45
N ARG A 80 -10.33 -3.17 -1.71
CA ARG A 80 -11.53 -2.98 -0.88
C ARG A 80 -11.20 -2.92 0.60
N GLU A 81 -12.17 -2.50 1.41
CA GLU A 81 -12.02 -2.45 2.87
C GLU A 81 -11.84 -3.87 3.43
N GLY A 82 -10.77 -4.08 4.21
CA GLY A 82 -10.42 -5.38 4.80
C GLY A 82 -9.32 -6.16 4.06
N ASP A 83 -8.95 -5.74 2.86
CA ASP A 83 -7.92 -6.45 2.09
C ASP A 83 -6.52 -6.22 2.67
N ARG A 84 -5.69 -7.29 2.62
CA ARG A 84 -4.25 -7.20 2.89
C ARG A 84 -3.55 -6.74 1.62
N VAL A 85 -2.87 -5.61 1.71
CA VAL A 85 -2.22 -4.99 0.56
C VAL A 85 -0.74 -4.73 0.84
N LEU A 86 0.04 -4.85 -0.22
CA LEU A 86 1.44 -4.44 -0.28
C LEU A 86 1.50 -3.05 -0.90
N ILE A 87 2.04 -2.09 -0.14
CA ILE A 87 2.26 -0.72 -0.58
C ILE A 87 3.74 -0.51 -0.74
N MET A 88 4.07 0.32 -1.71
CA MET A 88 5.42 0.80 -1.89
C MET A 88 5.47 2.32 -1.87
N GLU A 89 6.63 2.81 -1.46
CA GLU A 89 6.98 4.21 -1.62
C GLU A 89 7.17 4.53 -3.11
N THR A 90 6.78 5.75 -3.47
CA THR A 90 6.83 6.28 -4.83
C THR A 90 7.61 7.59 -4.79
#